data_AF-A0A382RSI6-F1
#
_entry.id   AF-A0A382RSI6-F1
#
_cell.length_a   1.000
_cell.length_b   1.000
_cell.length_c   1.000
_cell.angle_alpha   90.00
_cell.angle_beta   90.00
_cell.angle_gamma   90.00
#
_symmetry.space_group_name_H-M   'P 1'
#
loop_
_entity.id
_entity.type
_entity.pdbx_description
1 polymer ?
#
loop_
_entity_poly.entity_id
_entity_poly.type
_entity_poly.pdbx_seq_one_letter_code
_entity_poly.pdbx_strand_id
1 'polypeptide(L)'
;MKKLIYIVLLSSIVFSQNEPPVLIPIGDQFIDEDTQIYITLSATDPDGDVLTFTAETDNENIMASLSSNTLTLMPSENYYGMALVTVTVSDGFLADSETFTVTVIPVNDAPVLLPIEDQDIDEDTQIDISLVAYDVDGDELVFTAAS
;
A
#
# COMPACT_ATOMS: atom_id res chain seq x y z
N MET A 1 -3.21 -42.07 70.86
CA MET A 1 -3.79 -40.84 70.28
C MET A 1 -3.18 -40.66 68.89
N LYS A 2 -3.95 -40.89 67.81
CA LYS A 2 -3.44 -40.75 66.43
C LYS A 2 -3.42 -39.26 66.06
N LYS A 3 -2.24 -38.75 65.73
CA LYS A 3 -2.06 -37.37 65.23
C LYS A 3 -2.43 -37.36 63.75
N LEU A 4 -3.55 -36.73 63.39
CA LEU A 4 -3.88 -36.46 61.99
C LEU A 4 -2.92 -35.37 61.50
N ILE A 5 -2.11 -35.71 60.49
CA ILE A 5 -1.27 -34.75 59.77
C ILE A 5 -2.11 -34.26 58.59
N TYR A 6 -2.47 -32.97 58.59
CA TYR A 6 -3.03 -32.31 57.42
C TYR A 6 -1.86 -31.89 56.52
N ILE A 7 -1.71 -32.55 55.38
CA ILE A 7 -0.85 -32.07 54.29
C ILE A 7 -1.71 -31.09 53.49
N VAL A 8 -1.36 -29.80 53.53
CA VAL A 8 -1.91 -28.80 52.60
C VAL A 8 -1.07 -28.88 51.34
N LEU A 9 -1.64 -29.44 50.27
CA LEU A 9 -1.07 -29.32 48.93
C LEU A 9 -1.43 -27.92 48.41
N LEU A 10 -0.46 -27.01 48.42
CA LEU A 10 -0.57 -25.76 47.67
C LEU A 10 -0.45 -26.12 46.19
N SER A 11 -1.58 -26.29 45.52
CA SER A 11 -1.63 -26.34 44.06
C SER A 11 -1.30 -24.93 43.55
N SER A 12 -0.06 -24.68 43.16
CA SER A 12 0.31 -23.49 42.39
C SER A 12 -0.30 -23.61 41.00
N ILE A 13 -1.40 -22.90 40.76
CA ILE A 13 -1.95 -22.71 39.42
C ILE A 13 -1.20 -21.52 38.81
N VAL A 14 -0.34 -21.78 37.84
CA VAL A 14 0.20 -20.72 36.97
C VAL A 14 -0.85 -20.49 35.88
N PHE A 15 -1.47 -19.31 35.86
CA PHE A 15 -2.20 -18.86 34.68
C PHE A 15 -1.14 -18.42 33.67
N SER A 16 -1.14 -18.97 32.44
CA SER A 16 -0.35 -18.36 31.37
C SER A 16 -0.92 -16.96 31.12
N GLN A 17 -0.04 -15.96 31.11
CA GLN A 17 -0.40 -14.63 30.66
C GLN A 17 -0.28 -14.64 29.14
N ASN A 18 -1.28 -14.08 28.45
CA ASN A 18 -1.24 -13.86 27.01
C ASN A 18 0.01 -13.05 26.63
N GLU A 19 0.78 -13.56 25.69
CA GLU A 19 1.92 -12.90 25.06
C GLU A 19 1.45 -12.19 23.79
N PRO A 20 2.06 -11.07 23.39
CA PRO A 20 1.66 -10.38 22.16
C PRO A 20 2.08 -11.19 20.93
N PRO A 21 1.38 -11.01 19.79
CA PRO A 21 1.87 -11.48 18.52
C PRO A 21 3.19 -10.77 18.16
N VAL A 22 3.97 -11.39 17.28
CA VAL A 22 5.22 -10.86 16.74
C VAL A 22 5.10 -10.73 15.23
N LEU A 23 5.11 -9.50 14.74
CA LEU A 23 5.10 -9.20 13.31
C LEU A 23 6.47 -9.50 12.70
N ILE A 24 6.49 -10.19 11.55
CA ILE A 24 7.72 -10.34 10.77
C ILE A 24 7.97 -9.02 10.02
N PRO A 25 9.21 -8.46 10.07
CA PRO A 25 9.50 -7.19 9.43
C PRO A 25 9.13 -7.14 7.95
N ILE A 26 8.41 -6.08 7.57
CA ILE A 26 7.96 -5.78 6.22
C ILE A 26 9.07 -5.04 5.46
N GLY A 27 9.66 -4.04 6.10
CA GLY A 27 10.66 -3.15 5.51
C GLY A 27 10.11 -2.17 4.48
N ASP A 28 10.94 -1.18 4.12
CA ASP A 28 10.59 -0.14 3.16
C ASP A 28 10.28 -0.72 1.77
N GLN A 29 9.36 -0.08 1.07
CA GLN A 29 8.86 -0.52 -0.23
C GLN A 29 9.13 0.53 -1.30
N PHE A 30 9.37 0.05 -2.52
CA PHE A 30 9.53 0.86 -3.72
C PHE A 30 8.53 0.37 -4.76
N ILE A 31 7.77 1.29 -5.32
CA ILE A 31 6.71 1.02 -6.27
C ILE A 31 6.80 2.06 -7.38
N ASP A 32 6.63 1.64 -8.62
CA ASP A 32 6.51 2.56 -9.74
C ASP A 32 5.10 3.17 -9.71
N GLU A 33 4.95 4.46 -10.01
CA GLU A 33 3.61 5.05 -10.16
C GLU A 33 2.78 4.30 -11.22
N ASP A 34 1.46 4.41 -11.12
CA ASP A 34 0.50 3.70 -11.98
C ASP A 34 0.54 2.16 -11.89
N THR A 35 1.24 1.63 -10.90
CA THR A 35 1.25 0.20 -10.58
C THR A 35 0.71 -0.09 -9.18
N GLN A 36 0.67 -1.37 -8.82
CA GLN A 36 0.35 -1.81 -7.46
C GLN A 36 1.29 -2.94 -7.05
N ILE A 37 1.56 -3.06 -5.75
CA ILE A 37 2.32 -4.17 -5.19
C ILE A 37 1.49 -4.96 -4.18
N TYR A 38 1.85 -6.24 -4.03
CA TYR A 38 1.23 -7.17 -3.08
C TYR A 38 2.28 -7.65 -2.07
N ILE A 39 2.00 -7.43 -0.79
CA ILE A 39 2.87 -7.81 0.32
C ILE A 39 2.15 -8.87 1.13
N THR A 40 2.77 -10.04 1.27
CA THR A 40 2.26 -11.09 2.16
C THR A 40 2.77 -10.83 3.57
N LEU A 41 1.84 -10.51 4.47
CA LEU A 41 2.10 -10.28 5.89
C LEU A 41 2.23 -11.61 6.62
N SER A 42 3.14 -11.67 7.58
CA SER A 42 3.34 -12.85 8.41
C SER A 42 3.65 -12.45 9.85
N ALA A 43 3.14 -13.23 10.78
CA ALA A 43 3.32 -13.01 12.20
C ALA A 43 3.24 -14.36 12.93
N THR A 44 3.81 -14.43 14.12
CA THR A 44 3.71 -15.59 15.02
C THR A 44 3.18 -15.17 16.36
N ASP A 45 2.45 -16.05 17.01
CA ASP A 45 1.94 -15.84 18.36
C ASP A 45 2.40 -16.99 19.27
N PRO A 46 3.02 -16.70 20.43
CA PRO A 46 3.50 -17.75 21.34
C PRO A 46 2.38 -18.63 21.91
N ASP A 47 1.19 -18.07 22.11
CA ASP A 47 0.02 -18.78 22.65
C ASP A 47 -0.77 -19.51 21.55
N GLY A 48 -0.54 -19.15 20.28
CA GLY A 48 -1.19 -19.75 19.11
C GLY A 48 -2.57 -19.16 18.84
N ASP A 49 -2.81 -17.92 19.29
CA ASP A 49 -4.06 -17.22 19.10
C ASP A 49 -4.31 -16.81 17.64
N VAL A 50 -5.57 -16.53 17.32
CA VAL A 50 -5.98 -16.12 15.96
C VAL A 50 -5.54 -14.68 15.72
N LEU A 51 -4.80 -14.47 14.64
CA LEU A 51 -4.24 -13.17 14.31
C LEU A 51 -5.08 -12.40 13.30
N THR A 52 -5.26 -11.11 13.58
CA THR A 52 -5.94 -10.15 12.70
C THR A 52 -5.00 -9.03 12.34
N PHE A 53 -4.92 -8.69 11.06
CA PHE A 53 -4.11 -7.58 10.56
C PHE A 53 -4.96 -6.36 10.25
N THR A 54 -4.40 -5.17 10.50
CA THR A 54 -4.90 -3.88 10.00
C THR A 54 -3.75 -3.11 9.35
N ALA A 55 -4.10 -2.20 8.44
CA ALA A 55 -3.13 -1.34 7.78
C ALA A 55 -3.73 0.06 7.61
N GLU A 56 -2.91 1.07 7.85
CA GLU A 56 -3.26 2.49 7.72
C GLU A 56 -2.13 3.24 7.03
N THR A 57 -2.49 4.26 6.24
CA THR A 57 -1.55 5.15 5.52
C THR A 57 -1.68 6.56 6.06
N ASP A 58 -0.59 7.32 6.10
CA ASP A 58 -0.62 8.75 6.40
C ASP A 58 -0.94 9.64 5.18
N ASN A 59 -0.98 9.05 4.00
CA ASN A 59 -1.13 9.73 2.73
C ASN A 59 -2.29 9.14 1.91
N GLU A 60 -3.28 9.97 1.61
CA GLU A 60 -4.47 9.58 0.85
C GLU A 60 -4.17 9.20 -0.61
N ASN A 61 -3.00 9.59 -1.13
CA ASN A 61 -2.55 9.19 -2.47
C ASN A 61 -1.99 7.78 -2.51
N ILE A 62 -1.88 7.07 -1.38
CA ILE A 62 -1.50 5.66 -1.35
C ILE A 62 -2.66 4.85 -0.76
N MET A 63 -3.37 4.11 -1.58
CA MET A 63 -4.40 3.19 -1.09
C MET A 63 -3.76 1.95 -0.47
N ALA A 64 -3.97 1.76 0.84
CA ALA A 64 -3.63 0.53 1.55
C ALA A 64 -4.90 -0.31 1.76
N SER A 65 -4.96 -1.49 1.14
CA SER A 65 -6.09 -2.41 1.29
C SER A 65 -5.63 -3.79 1.74
N LEU A 66 -6.40 -4.42 2.62
CA LEU A 66 -6.02 -5.68 3.23
C LEU A 66 -7.05 -6.76 2.93
N SER A 67 -6.57 -7.88 2.38
CA SER A 67 -7.38 -9.07 2.11
C SER A 67 -6.71 -10.28 2.72
N SER A 68 -7.30 -10.82 3.78
CA SER A 68 -6.69 -11.84 4.64
C SER A 68 -5.33 -11.38 5.17
N ASN A 69 -4.22 -11.90 4.63
CA ASN A 69 -2.86 -11.58 5.04
C ASN A 69 -2.09 -10.87 3.91
N THR A 70 -2.78 -10.43 2.86
CA THR A 70 -2.17 -9.71 1.74
C THR A 70 -2.52 -8.23 1.84
N LEU A 71 -1.49 -7.41 2.04
CA LEU A 71 -1.56 -5.97 1.91
C LEU A 71 -1.33 -5.59 0.45
N THR A 72 -2.27 -4.86 -0.14
CA THR A 72 -2.13 -4.26 -1.47
C THR A 72 -1.90 -2.78 -1.30
N LEU A 73 -0.83 -2.26 -1.92
CA LEU A 73 -0.52 -0.84 -1.97
C LEU A 73 -0.66 -0.37 -3.42
N MET A 74 -1.47 0.67 -3.62
CA MET A 74 -1.75 1.25 -4.94
C MET A 74 -1.73 2.78 -4.82
N PRO A 75 -0.72 3.44 -5.39
CA PRO A 75 -0.70 4.89 -5.54
C PRO A 75 -1.88 5.38 -6.40
N SER A 76 -2.31 6.62 -6.19
CA SER A 76 -3.14 7.35 -7.14
C SER A 76 -2.39 7.50 -8.47
N GLU A 77 -3.15 7.62 -9.56
CA GLU A 77 -2.61 7.83 -10.91
C GLU A 77 -1.69 9.07 -10.95
N ASN A 78 -0.49 8.93 -11.52
CA ASN A 78 0.57 9.95 -11.64
C ASN A 78 1.05 10.55 -10.30
N TYR A 79 0.85 9.85 -9.18
CA TYR A 79 1.40 10.26 -7.89
C TYR A 79 2.80 9.68 -7.69
N TYR A 80 3.79 10.57 -7.52
CA TYR A 80 5.11 10.22 -7.01
C TYR A 80 5.40 10.88 -5.66
N GLY A 81 6.19 10.22 -4.81
CA GLY A 81 6.52 10.74 -3.47
C GLY A 81 6.71 9.65 -2.43
N MET A 82 6.49 10.01 -1.16
CA MET A 82 6.64 9.10 -0.04
C MET A 82 5.38 9.10 0.83
N ALA A 83 5.11 7.95 1.45
CA ALA A 83 4.10 7.78 2.48
C ALA A 83 4.62 6.85 3.58
N LEU A 84 4.05 6.97 4.77
CA LEU A 84 4.22 6.02 5.86
C LEU A 84 3.00 5.11 5.93
N VAL A 85 3.25 3.80 5.90
CA VAL A 85 2.21 2.78 6.10
C VAL A 85 2.49 2.09 7.42
N THR A 86 1.48 2.02 8.28
CA THR A 86 1.53 1.31 9.55
C THR A 86 0.69 0.05 9.46
N VAL A 87 1.31 -1.10 9.66
CA VAL A 87 0.64 -2.39 9.78
C VAL A 87 0.62 -2.81 11.24
N THR A 88 -0.53 -3.25 11.72
CA THR A 88 -0.70 -3.80 13.07
C THR A 88 -1.21 -5.23 12.98
N VAL A 89 -0.66 -6.13 13.79
CA VAL A 89 -1.18 -7.47 14.02
C VAL A 89 -1.67 -7.58 15.47
N SER A 90 -2.86 -8.14 15.67
CA SER A 90 -3.45 -8.33 17.00
C SER A 90 -4.00 -9.74 17.16
N ASP A 91 -3.85 -10.28 18.37
CA ASP A 91 -4.48 -11.52 18.85
C ASP A 91 -5.88 -11.28 19.48
N GLY A 92 -6.34 -10.02 19.51
CA GLY A 92 -7.59 -9.59 20.14
C GLY A 92 -7.43 -9.01 21.56
N PHE A 93 -6.26 -9.16 22.19
CA PHE A 93 -5.92 -8.66 23.52
C PHE A 93 -4.72 -7.72 23.50
N LEU A 94 -3.66 -8.10 22.77
CA LEU A 94 -2.42 -7.38 22.56
C LEU A 94 -2.16 -7.20 21.06
N ALA A 95 -1.15 -6.41 20.74
CA ALA A 95 -0.79 -6.11 19.36
C ALA A 95 0.70 -5.78 19.21
N ASP A 96 1.19 -5.99 17.99
CA ASP A 96 2.51 -5.54 17.51
C ASP A 96 2.33 -4.79 16.18
N SER A 97 3.24 -3.88 15.87
CA SER A 97 3.09 -2.98 14.72
C SER A 97 4.42 -2.54 14.13
N GLU A 98 4.42 -2.34 12.81
CA GLU A 98 5.54 -1.75 12.08
C GLU A 98 5.03 -0.59 11.21
N THR A 99 5.76 0.53 11.27
CA THR A 99 5.63 1.63 10.32
C THR A 99 6.81 1.60 9.36
N PHE A 100 6.54 1.50 8.07
CA PHE A 100 7.56 1.49 7.02
C PHE A 100 7.28 2.55 5.96
N THR A 101 8.31 2.93 5.22
CA THR A 101 8.21 3.93 4.15
C THR A 101 7.83 3.25 2.83
N VAL A 102 6.87 3.85 2.11
CA VAL A 102 6.58 3.53 0.72
C VAL A 102 7.07 4.68 -0.13
N THR A 103 7.99 4.40 -1.06
CA THR A 103 8.48 5.37 -2.04
C THR A 103 7.88 5.06 -3.40
N VAL A 104 7.11 6.00 -3.95
CA VAL A 104 6.58 5.93 -5.31
C VAL A 104 7.56 6.61 -6.26
N ILE A 105 8.03 5.84 -7.22
CA ILE A 105 9.03 6.23 -8.22
C ILE A 105 8.29 6.77 -9.44
N PRO A 106 8.63 7.99 -9.91
CA PRO A 106 8.00 8.55 -11.10
C PRO A 106 8.36 7.74 -12.35
N VAL A 107 7.40 7.59 -13.26
CA VAL A 107 7.49 6.89 -14.55
C VAL A 107 6.99 7.84 -15.63
N ASN A 108 7.81 8.03 -16.67
CA ASN A 108 7.44 8.93 -17.76
C ASN A 108 6.23 8.40 -18.54
N ASP A 109 5.21 9.23 -18.64
CA ASP A 109 4.05 9.02 -19.49
C ASP A 109 4.29 9.55 -20.91
N ALA A 110 3.52 9.03 -21.86
CA ALA A 110 3.55 9.54 -23.22
C ALA A 110 2.60 10.74 -23.37
N PRO A 111 2.95 11.75 -24.19
CA PRO A 111 2.07 12.88 -24.43
C PRO A 111 0.80 12.43 -25.16
N VAL A 112 -0.33 13.02 -24.80
CA VAL A 112 -1.65 12.75 -25.38
C VAL A 112 -2.05 13.90 -26.30
N LEU A 113 -2.17 13.60 -27.60
CA LEU A 113 -2.71 14.52 -28.61
C LEU A 113 -4.25 14.49 -28.58
N LEU A 114 -4.89 15.66 -28.53
CA LEU A 114 -6.34 15.75 -28.65
C LEU A 114 -6.80 15.39 -30.08
N PRO A 115 -7.98 14.79 -30.24
CA PRO A 115 -8.52 14.48 -31.56
C PRO A 115 -8.55 15.71 -32.47
N ILE A 116 -8.10 15.51 -33.69
CA ILE A 116 -8.23 16.48 -34.78
C ILE A 116 -9.35 15.97 -35.66
N GLU A 117 -10.44 16.72 -35.74
CA GLU A 117 -11.58 16.36 -36.60
C GLU A 117 -11.22 16.49 -38.07
N ASP A 118 -11.93 15.75 -38.92
CA ASP A 118 -11.81 15.89 -40.36
C ASP A 118 -12.12 17.33 -40.77
N GLN A 119 -11.28 17.90 -41.64
CA GLN A 119 -11.45 19.24 -42.18
C GLN A 119 -11.89 19.13 -43.64
N ASP A 120 -12.95 19.84 -44.01
CA ASP A 120 -13.39 20.01 -45.40
C ASP A 120 -13.14 21.46 -45.81
N ILE A 121 -12.35 21.64 -46.86
CA ILE A 121 -11.93 22.95 -47.34
C ILE A 121 -12.09 23.01 -48.85
N ASP A 122 -12.57 24.15 -49.34
CA ASP A 122 -12.59 24.41 -50.78
C ASP A 122 -11.17 24.47 -51.33
N GLU A 123 -11.02 24.11 -52.60
CA GLU A 123 -9.76 24.31 -53.31
C GLU A 123 -9.30 25.77 -53.21
N ASP A 124 -7.97 25.94 -53.22
CA ASP A 124 -7.31 27.25 -53.14
C ASP A 124 -7.62 28.06 -51.86
N THR A 125 -8.09 27.39 -50.80
CA THR A 125 -8.33 28.00 -49.47
C THR A 125 -7.28 27.56 -48.46
N GLN A 126 -6.80 28.47 -47.62
CA GLN A 126 -5.91 28.16 -46.50
C GLN A 126 -6.74 27.74 -45.27
N ILE A 127 -6.25 26.74 -44.55
CA ILE A 127 -6.74 26.36 -43.23
C ILE A 127 -5.59 26.37 -42.21
N ASP A 128 -5.89 26.88 -41.02
CA ASP A 128 -5.01 26.82 -39.86
C ASP A 128 -5.62 25.83 -38.85
N ILE A 129 -4.90 24.75 -38.52
CA ILE A 129 -5.33 23.76 -37.54
C ILE A 129 -4.56 24.02 -36.25
N SER A 130 -5.29 24.29 -35.16
CA SER A 130 -4.69 24.37 -33.83
C SER A 130 -4.47 22.97 -33.27
N LEU A 131 -3.23 22.62 -32.97
CA LEU A 131 -2.89 21.38 -32.28
C LEU A 131 -2.88 21.59 -30.77
N VAL A 132 -3.48 20.66 -30.04
CA VAL A 132 -3.49 20.67 -28.58
C VAL A 132 -3.09 19.28 -28.12
N ALA A 133 -2.06 19.21 -27.30
CA ALA A 133 -1.64 18.00 -26.60
C ALA A 133 -1.33 18.37 -25.16
N TYR A 134 -1.35 17.36 -24.28
CA TYR A 134 -0.92 17.50 -22.90
C TYR A 134 -0.01 16.32 -22.55
N ASP A 135 0.86 16.55 -21.59
CA ASP A 135 1.74 15.55 -21.00
C ASP A 135 1.61 15.70 -19.49
N VAL A 136 1.42 14.60 -18.78
CA VAL A 136 1.10 14.63 -17.35
C VAL A 136 2.33 14.93 -16.49
N ASP A 137 3.52 14.58 -16.98
CA ASP A 137 4.81 14.90 -16.36
C ASP A 137 5.26 16.34 -16.66
N GLY A 138 4.67 16.94 -17.71
CA GLY A 138 4.98 18.30 -18.13
C GLY A 138 6.22 18.38 -19.03
N ASP A 139 6.54 17.28 -19.73
CA ASP A 139 7.60 17.25 -20.72
C ASP A 139 7.36 18.26 -21.87
N GLU A 140 8.45 18.73 -22.49
CA GLU A 140 8.35 19.64 -23.64
C GLU A 140 7.72 18.93 -24.84
N LEU A 141 6.62 19.50 -25.34
CA LEU A 141 5.88 18.96 -26.48
C LEU A 141 6.45 19.46 -27.81
N VAL A 142 6.75 18.53 -28.71
CA VAL A 142 7.19 18.83 -30.09
C VAL A 142 6.17 18.29 -31.08
N PHE A 143 5.60 19.18 -31.88
CA PHE A 143 4.67 18.83 -32.96
C PHE A 143 5.42 18.69 -34.28
N THR A 144 5.18 17.60 -35.00
CA THR A 144 5.69 17.41 -36.36
C THR A 144 4.56 16.98 -37.27
N ALA A 145 4.62 17.41 -38.53
CA ALA A 145 3.69 17.00 -39.57
C ALA A 145 4.46 16.38 -40.73
N ALA A 146 3.93 15.30 -41.27
CA ALA A 146 4.44 14.65 -42.47
C ALA A 146 3.42 14.81 -43.60
N SER A 147 3.93 15.05 -44.81
CA SER A 147 3.16 15.13 -46.06
C SER A 147 3.15 13.81 -46.80
#